data_AF-A0AAN9NP26-F1
#
_entry.id   AF-A0AAN9NP26-F1
#
_cell.length_a   1.000
_cell.length_b   1.000
_cell.length_c   1.000
_cell.angle_alpha   90.00
_cell.angle_beta   90.00
_cell.angle_gamma   90.00
#
_symmetry.space_group_name_H-M   'P 1'
#
loop_
_entity.id
_entity.type
_entity.pdbx_description
1 polymer ?
#
loop_
_entity_poly.entity_id
_entity_poly.type
_entity_poly.pdbx_seq_one_letter_code
_entity_poly.pdbx_strand_id
1 'polypeptide(L)'
;MEGELNSQKLWSFYESGVYSFDDSNAVFVDSVRVLNRFYHRFSVSPSTYYSRFFKTQTTPNSVSSTVTSSLRKRKRRRSGSRPLNERELIALQRHQEARPLLLAAHECLLKSTEVLNALKTLKGESSCSTRECDGGQRSFVDLGHVAPQLEVTLSLRVSDTDADPHPLPKEDFPSGQCCVQKVLRAFNNVVANDTQDDAVAEILSNPYIMPRESCFYMSDLGQIRNLIPAHADAGFNLIMVDPPWENASAHQKSRYQTLPNRYFLSLPIKQLTHTKGALVALWVTNREKLRCFIESELFPTWGVSYAATFYWLKVKENGSLICDLDLFHHRPYECLILGYSPGKVNNTDNLSEFKPVKNDRVIMSIPGDYSRKPPIADLLVDHVPGLKPPRCIELFAREILAGWVAWGNEPLYFQDSKYFVKKAVQ
;
A
#
# COMPACT_ATOMS: atom_id res chain seq x y z
N MET A 1 -7.09 -33.41 -15.58
CA MET A 1 -6.48 -32.16 -16.05
C MET A 1 -7.03 -30.94 -15.31
N GLU A 2 -8.35 -30.65 -15.32
CA GLU A 2 -8.91 -29.49 -14.58
C GLU A 2 -8.64 -29.51 -13.07
N GLY A 3 -8.82 -30.65 -12.39
CA GLY A 3 -8.59 -30.73 -10.93
C GLY A 3 -7.12 -30.51 -10.50
N GLU A 4 -6.17 -30.89 -11.35
CA GLU A 4 -4.73 -30.73 -11.09
C GLU A 4 -4.29 -29.27 -11.32
N LEU A 5 -4.82 -28.64 -12.37
CA LEU A 5 -4.62 -27.21 -12.65
C LEU A 5 -5.20 -26.33 -11.53
N ASN A 6 -6.39 -26.66 -11.02
CA ASN A 6 -7.01 -25.93 -9.91
C ASN A 6 -6.22 -26.09 -8.60
N SER A 7 -5.68 -27.30 -8.34
CA SER A 7 -4.79 -27.53 -7.19
C SER A 7 -3.52 -26.69 -7.29
N GLN A 8 -2.90 -26.63 -8.46
CA GLN A 8 -1.68 -25.83 -8.69
C GLN A 8 -1.92 -24.33 -8.52
N LYS A 9 -3.05 -23.80 -9.03
CA LYS A 9 -3.41 -22.38 -8.85
C LYS A 9 -3.67 -22.03 -7.38
N LEU A 10 -4.35 -22.91 -6.67
CA LEU A 10 -4.64 -22.71 -5.25
C LEU A 10 -3.35 -22.76 -4.42
N TRP A 11 -2.43 -23.68 -4.75
CA TRP A 11 -1.11 -23.73 -4.13
C TRP A 11 -0.32 -22.45 -4.40
N SER A 12 -0.27 -21.99 -5.65
CA SER A 12 0.35 -20.71 -6.03
C SER A 12 -0.27 -19.53 -5.29
N PHE A 13 -1.59 -19.53 -5.07
CA PHE A 13 -2.26 -18.49 -4.27
C PHE A 13 -1.86 -18.55 -2.79
N TYR A 14 -1.71 -19.74 -2.20
CA TYR A 14 -1.25 -19.85 -0.82
C TYR A 14 0.19 -19.39 -0.64
N GLU A 15 1.06 -19.62 -1.62
CA GLU A 15 2.44 -19.16 -1.59
C GLU A 15 2.58 -17.66 -1.88
N SER A 16 1.89 -17.16 -2.91
CA SER A 16 2.07 -15.79 -3.41
C SER A 16 1.11 -14.77 -2.78
N GLY A 17 -0.06 -15.22 -2.33
CA GLY A 17 -1.20 -14.36 -1.98
C GLY A 17 -1.94 -13.77 -3.18
N VAL A 18 -1.63 -14.19 -4.41
CA VAL A 18 -2.24 -13.70 -5.65
C VAL A 18 -2.90 -14.84 -6.41
N TYR A 19 -4.19 -14.71 -6.72
CA TYR A 19 -4.94 -15.64 -7.55
C TYR A 19 -5.32 -14.97 -8.86
N SER A 20 -4.90 -15.53 -10.00
CA SER A 20 -5.27 -15.01 -11.32
C SER A 20 -6.45 -15.78 -11.91
N PHE A 21 -7.42 -15.06 -12.47
CA PHE A 21 -8.58 -15.67 -13.13
C PHE A 21 -8.30 -15.78 -14.64
N ASP A 22 -8.42 -16.96 -15.24
CA ASP A 22 -8.04 -17.16 -16.65
C ASP A 22 -8.94 -16.40 -17.63
N ASP A 23 -10.24 -16.37 -17.34
CA ASP A 23 -11.26 -15.81 -18.23
C ASP A 23 -11.42 -14.29 -18.10
N SER A 24 -10.57 -13.63 -17.32
CA SER A 24 -10.62 -12.18 -17.13
C SER A 24 -9.24 -11.59 -16.91
N ASN A 25 -9.03 -10.32 -17.27
CA ASN A 25 -7.84 -9.58 -16.84
C ASN A 25 -8.00 -9.17 -15.36
N ALA A 26 -8.28 -10.13 -14.49
CA ALA A 26 -8.55 -9.90 -13.09
C ALA A 26 -7.72 -10.82 -12.19
N VAL A 27 -7.39 -10.29 -11.02
CA VAL A 27 -6.69 -11.03 -9.97
C VAL A 27 -7.35 -10.76 -8.63
N PHE A 28 -7.26 -11.72 -7.73
CA PHE A 28 -7.55 -11.53 -6.31
C PHE A 28 -6.24 -11.47 -5.52
N VAL A 29 -6.13 -10.50 -4.60
CA VAL A 29 -4.95 -10.27 -3.76
C VAL A 29 -5.32 -10.41 -2.29
N ASP A 30 -4.79 -11.44 -1.63
CA ASP A 30 -4.75 -11.52 -0.18
C ASP A 30 -3.52 -10.75 0.33
N SER A 31 -3.76 -9.54 0.81
CA SER A 31 -2.71 -8.61 1.19
C SER A 31 -1.85 -9.14 2.34
N VAL A 32 -2.45 -9.84 3.30
CA VAL A 32 -1.71 -10.36 4.46
C VAL A 32 -0.76 -11.47 4.04
N ARG A 33 -1.21 -12.38 3.15
CA ARG A 33 -0.33 -13.39 2.56
C ARG A 33 0.81 -12.76 1.76
N VAL A 34 0.50 -11.80 0.89
CA VAL A 34 1.53 -11.10 0.10
C VAL A 34 2.60 -10.48 1.00
N LEU A 35 2.22 -9.78 2.07
CA LEU A 35 3.14 -9.14 3.01
C LEU A 35 3.97 -10.16 3.80
N ASN A 36 3.35 -11.25 4.26
CA ASN A 36 4.00 -12.24 5.13
C ASN A 36 5.11 -13.06 4.46
N ARG A 37 5.23 -13.00 3.13
CA ARG A 37 6.38 -13.56 2.37
C ARG A 37 7.69 -12.83 2.62
N PHE A 38 7.60 -11.58 3.09
CA PHE A 38 8.73 -10.67 3.22
C PHE A 38 9.21 -10.47 4.67
N TYR A 39 8.56 -11.14 5.62
CA TYR A 39 8.97 -11.15 7.03
C TYR A 39 9.42 -12.56 7.43
N HIS A 40 10.54 -12.68 8.14
CA HIS A 40 11.09 -13.96 8.59
C HIS A 40 10.70 -14.33 10.03
N ARG A 41 10.68 -13.36 10.93
CA ARG A 41 10.44 -13.53 12.38
C ARG A 41 9.06 -13.05 12.80
N PHE A 42 8.47 -12.16 12.01
CA PHE A 42 7.14 -11.63 12.26
C PHE A 42 6.17 -12.04 11.15
N SER A 43 4.88 -11.96 11.46
CA SER A 43 3.80 -12.03 10.49
C SER A 43 2.84 -10.89 10.78
N VAL A 44 2.41 -10.17 9.74
CA VAL A 44 1.25 -9.28 9.79
C VAL A 44 0.03 -10.09 10.21
N SER A 45 -0.68 -9.61 11.23
CA SER A 45 -1.87 -10.25 11.77
C SER A 45 -3.11 -9.95 10.92
N PRO A 46 -3.83 -10.96 10.40
CA PRO A 46 -5.06 -10.75 9.64
C PRO A 46 -6.09 -9.91 10.40
N SER A 47 -6.26 -10.16 11.70
CA SER A 47 -7.28 -9.49 12.53
C SER A 47 -7.05 -7.98 12.64
N THR A 48 -5.78 -7.56 12.63
CA THR A 48 -5.38 -6.16 12.70
C THR A 48 -5.36 -5.51 11.32
N TYR A 49 -4.96 -6.26 10.27
CA TYR A 49 -4.94 -5.77 8.90
C TYR A 49 -6.36 -5.48 8.38
N TYR A 50 -7.26 -6.46 8.49
CA TYR A 50 -8.66 -6.35 8.06
C TYR A 50 -9.60 -5.94 9.21
N SER A 51 -9.12 -5.08 10.13
CA SER A 51 -9.80 -4.72 11.38
C SER A 51 -11.26 -4.27 11.20
N ARG A 52 -11.59 -3.65 10.06
CA ARG A 52 -12.94 -3.19 9.71
C ARG A 52 -13.95 -4.32 9.55
N PHE A 53 -13.50 -5.54 9.26
CA PHE A 53 -14.34 -6.71 9.03
C PHE A 53 -14.32 -7.69 10.22
N PHE A 54 -13.27 -7.66 11.04
CA PHE A 54 -13.18 -8.48 12.25
C PHE A 54 -13.84 -7.84 13.48
N LYS A 55 -13.86 -6.51 13.59
CA LYS A 55 -14.50 -5.81 14.74
C LYS A 55 -16.02 -5.96 14.83
N THR A 56 -16.68 -6.49 13.80
CA THR A 56 -18.14 -6.66 13.77
C THR A 56 -18.69 -7.82 14.62
N GLN A 57 -17.87 -8.55 15.39
CA GLN A 57 -18.35 -9.73 16.16
C GLN A 57 -18.13 -9.67 17.68
N THR A 58 -17.47 -8.65 18.23
CA THR A 58 -17.12 -8.60 19.67
C THR A 58 -17.69 -7.36 20.37
N THR A 59 -19.03 -7.21 20.38
CA THR A 59 -19.75 -6.51 21.46
C THR A 59 -21.22 -6.92 21.48
N PRO A 60 -21.64 -7.81 22.38
CA PRO A 60 -22.95 -7.73 23.01
C PRO A 60 -22.75 -7.02 24.35
N ASN A 61 -22.90 -5.69 24.40
CA ASN A 61 -23.43 -4.99 25.58
C ASN A 61 -23.72 -3.50 25.30
N SER A 62 -25.01 -3.20 25.38
CA SER A 62 -25.70 -1.96 25.76
C SER A 62 -24.93 -0.63 25.74
N VAL A 63 -25.18 0.17 24.70
CA VAL A 63 -25.60 1.56 24.92
C VAL A 63 -27.09 1.62 24.58
N SER A 64 -27.90 1.73 25.62
CA SER A 64 -29.31 2.08 25.51
C SER A 64 -29.43 3.45 24.84
N SER A 65 -29.69 3.49 23.55
CA SER A 65 -30.35 4.64 22.94
C SER A 65 -31.85 4.41 23.07
N THR A 66 -32.42 4.88 24.18
CA THR A 66 -33.86 4.97 24.38
C THR A 66 -34.46 5.67 23.16
N VAL A 67 -35.12 4.89 22.31
CA VAL A 67 -35.93 5.38 21.20
C VAL A 67 -37.14 6.07 21.83
N THR A 68 -37.01 7.37 22.10
CA THR A 68 -38.19 8.22 22.23
C THR A 68 -38.71 8.50 20.84
N SER A 69 -39.83 7.87 20.53
CA SER A 69 -40.60 8.01 19.30
C SER A 69 -41.21 9.41 19.18
N SER A 70 -40.39 10.43 18.90
CA SER A 70 -40.92 11.69 18.40
C SER A 70 -41.06 11.61 16.88
N LEU A 71 -42.28 11.30 16.44
CA LEU A 71 -42.75 11.45 15.06
C LEU A 71 -42.69 12.93 14.65
N ARG A 72 -41.51 13.43 14.30
CA ARG A 72 -41.39 14.58 13.40
C ARG A 72 -40.93 14.06 12.05
N LYS A 73 -41.91 13.65 11.24
CA LYS A 73 -41.77 13.43 9.79
C LYS A 73 -41.17 14.70 9.18
N ARG A 74 -39.84 14.79 9.13
CA ARG A 74 -39.16 15.73 8.25
C ARG A 74 -39.39 15.20 6.85
N LYS A 75 -40.40 15.75 6.18
CA LYS A 75 -40.75 15.50 4.78
C LYS A 75 -39.50 15.80 3.96
N ARG A 76 -38.64 14.79 3.75
CA ARG A 76 -37.55 14.84 2.77
C ARG A 76 -38.27 15.02 1.44
N ARG A 77 -38.33 16.28 0.96
CA ARG A 77 -38.67 16.55 -0.43
C ARG A 77 -37.81 15.58 -1.24
N ARG A 78 -38.45 14.72 -2.04
CA ARG A 78 -37.77 14.09 -3.17
C ARG A 78 -37.27 15.26 -4.00
N SER A 79 -36.02 15.67 -3.77
CA SER A 79 -35.35 16.60 -4.66
C SER A 79 -35.32 15.88 -5.99
N GLY A 80 -36.00 16.41 -7.01
CA GLY A 80 -35.70 16.00 -8.38
C GLY A 80 -34.18 16.04 -8.53
N SER A 81 -33.59 14.99 -9.12
CA SER A 81 -32.14 14.96 -9.29
C SER A 81 -31.75 16.20 -10.08
N ARG A 82 -30.94 17.07 -9.48
CA ARG A 82 -30.33 18.17 -10.22
C ARG A 82 -29.64 17.57 -11.45
N PRO A 83 -29.66 18.25 -12.61
CA PRO A 83 -28.85 17.79 -13.73
C PRO A 83 -27.38 17.70 -13.28
N LEU A 84 -26.71 16.64 -13.70
CA LEU A 84 -25.29 16.44 -13.43
C LEU A 84 -24.51 17.56 -14.15
N ASN A 85 -23.49 18.11 -13.49
CA ASN A 85 -22.58 19.02 -14.16
C ASN A 85 -21.65 18.26 -15.12
N GLU A 86 -20.94 18.97 -15.99
CA GLU A 86 -20.05 18.38 -17.00
C GLU A 86 -19.02 17.40 -16.40
N ARG A 87 -18.40 17.75 -15.27
CA ARG A 87 -17.43 16.87 -14.59
C ARG A 87 -18.11 15.62 -14.02
N GLU A 88 -19.34 15.75 -13.54
CA GLU A 88 -20.13 14.62 -13.06
C GLU A 88 -20.54 13.69 -14.23
N LEU A 89 -20.82 14.24 -15.41
CA LEU A 89 -21.12 13.47 -16.62
C LEU A 89 -19.89 12.68 -17.11
N ILE A 90 -18.72 13.31 -17.15
CA ILE A 90 -17.46 12.61 -17.51
C ILE A 90 -17.13 11.52 -16.47
N ALA A 91 -17.31 11.81 -15.17
CA ALA A 91 -17.14 10.82 -14.11
C ALA A 91 -18.10 9.63 -14.24
N LEU A 92 -19.29 9.86 -14.79
CA LEU A 92 -20.27 8.81 -15.09
C LEU A 92 -19.84 7.99 -16.29
N GLN A 93 -19.40 8.65 -17.37
CA GLN A 93 -18.91 7.98 -18.59
C GLN A 93 -17.74 7.05 -18.29
N ARG A 94 -16.70 7.52 -17.59
CA ARG A 94 -15.56 6.68 -17.19
C ARG A 94 -15.97 5.46 -16.37
N HIS A 95 -17.04 5.59 -15.58
CA HIS A 95 -17.58 4.46 -14.84
C HIS A 95 -18.35 3.49 -15.71
N GLN A 96 -19.13 3.98 -16.66
CA GLN A 96 -19.81 3.13 -17.64
C GLN A 96 -18.80 2.33 -18.47
N GLU A 97 -17.63 2.89 -18.77
CA GLU A 97 -16.50 2.19 -19.41
C GLU A 97 -15.89 1.11 -18.50
N ALA A 98 -15.65 1.42 -17.21
CA ALA A 98 -15.06 0.47 -16.27
C ALA A 98 -16.04 -0.63 -15.80
N ARG A 99 -17.34 -0.34 -15.77
CA ARG A 99 -18.36 -1.17 -15.12
C ARG A 99 -18.44 -2.62 -15.65
N PRO A 100 -18.42 -2.89 -16.97
CA PRO A 100 -18.45 -4.26 -17.48
C PRO A 100 -17.25 -5.09 -17.00
N LEU A 101 -16.05 -4.50 -16.97
CA LEU A 101 -14.83 -5.15 -16.50
C LEU A 101 -14.92 -5.49 -15.00
N LEU A 102 -15.42 -4.55 -14.20
CA LEU A 102 -15.60 -4.74 -12.76
C LEU A 102 -16.62 -5.84 -12.45
N LEU A 103 -17.72 -5.89 -13.20
CA LEU A 103 -18.74 -6.94 -13.05
C LEU A 103 -18.23 -8.31 -13.49
N ALA A 104 -17.53 -8.39 -14.62
CA ALA A 104 -16.94 -9.64 -15.09
C ALA A 104 -15.93 -10.19 -14.07
N ALA A 105 -15.03 -9.34 -13.56
CA ALA A 105 -14.09 -9.72 -12.51
C ALA A 105 -14.80 -10.20 -11.23
N HIS A 106 -15.84 -9.47 -10.80
CA HIS A 106 -16.63 -9.84 -9.63
C HIS A 106 -17.36 -11.19 -9.81
N GLU A 107 -17.90 -11.44 -11.01
CA GLU A 107 -18.54 -12.70 -11.36
C GLU A 107 -17.55 -13.87 -11.32
N CYS A 108 -16.32 -13.68 -11.84
CA CYS A 108 -15.25 -14.67 -11.73
C CYS A 108 -14.92 -15.00 -10.26
N LEU A 109 -14.86 -13.99 -9.38
CA LEU A 109 -14.65 -14.22 -7.95
C LEU A 109 -15.81 -15.02 -7.32
N LEU A 110 -17.06 -14.70 -7.65
CA LEU A 110 -18.23 -15.39 -7.10
C LEU A 110 -18.34 -16.85 -7.57
N LYS A 111 -17.81 -17.17 -8.77
CA LYS A 111 -17.75 -18.53 -9.30
C LYS A 111 -16.60 -19.36 -8.72
N SER A 112 -15.52 -18.74 -8.24
CA SER A 112 -14.38 -19.47 -7.65
C SER A 112 -14.65 -19.88 -6.21
N THR A 113 -15.03 -21.14 -6.02
CA THR A 113 -15.21 -21.71 -4.69
C THR A 113 -13.90 -21.80 -3.90
N GLU A 114 -12.77 -21.93 -4.58
CA GLU A 114 -11.43 -22.06 -4.00
C GLU A 114 -11.03 -20.78 -3.26
N VAL A 115 -11.10 -19.64 -3.94
CA VAL A 115 -10.79 -18.34 -3.34
C VAL A 115 -11.78 -18.05 -2.22
N LEU A 116 -13.09 -18.23 -2.44
CA LEU A 116 -14.11 -17.97 -1.42
C LEU A 116 -13.92 -18.84 -0.17
N ASN A 117 -13.49 -20.09 -0.31
CA ASN A 117 -13.20 -20.95 0.83
C ASN A 117 -11.92 -20.53 1.56
N ALA A 118 -10.86 -20.13 0.84
CA ALA A 118 -9.65 -19.57 1.43
C ALA A 118 -9.92 -18.23 2.17
N LEU A 119 -10.90 -17.45 1.74
CA LEU A 119 -11.31 -16.24 2.47
C LEU A 119 -12.05 -16.54 3.78
N LYS A 120 -12.80 -17.64 3.85
CA LYS A 120 -13.47 -18.05 5.10
C LYS A 120 -12.47 -18.44 6.19
N THR A 121 -11.32 -19.01 5.81
CA THR A 121 -10.30 -19.43 6.78
C THR A 121 -9.53 -18.26 7.39
N LEU A 122 -9.58 -17.05 6.78
CA LEU A 122 -9.01 -15.83 7.36
C LEU A 122 -9.54 -15.51 8.78
N LYS A 123 -10.73 -15.99 9.13
CA LYS A 123 -11.30 -15.89 10.49
C LYS A 123 -10.71 -16.88 11.49
N GLY A 124 -10.30 -18.07 11.04
CA GLY A 124 -9.87 -19.16 11.90
C GLY A 124 -8.46 -18.98 12.48
N GLU A 125 -7.62 -18.17 11.85
CA GLU A 125 -6.22 -17.95 12.25
C GLU A 125 -6.06 -16.89 13.38
N SER A 126 -7.17 -16.40 13.95
CA SER A 126 -7.21 -15.28 14.88
C SER A 126 -7.52 -15.69 16.32
N SER A 127 -6.49 -16.09 17.07
CA SER A 127 -6.52 -16.08 18.55
C SER A 127 -5.47 -15.10 19.09
N CYS A 128 -5.63 -13.81 18.79
CA CYS A 128 -4.77 -12.78 19.35
C CYS A 128 -5.56 -11.91 20.33
N SER A 129 -5.10 -11.83 21.58
CA SER A 129 -5.58 -10.88 22.56
C SER A 129 -5.21 -9.48 22.12
N THR A 130 -6.20 -8.69 21.73
CA THR A 130 -6.03 -7.26 21.47
C THR A 130 -5.47 -6.61 22.72
N ARG A 131 -4.19 -6.24 22.74
CA ARG A 131 -3.71 -5.26 23.72
C ARG A 131 -4.36 -3.93 23.31
N GLU A 132 -5.36 -3.51 24.07
CA GLU A 132 -5.85 -2.14 24.01
C GLU A 132 -4.74 -1.22 24.49
N CYS A 133 -3.91 -0.73 23.57
CA CYS A 133 -3.06 0.41 23.83
C CYS A 133 -3.94 1.66 23.75
N ASP A 134 -4.66 1.94 24.84
CA ASP A 134 -5.25 3.24 25.11
C ASP A 134 -4.13 4.19 25.54
N GLY A 135 -3.49 4.81 24.55
CA GLY A 135 -2.46 5.81 24.75
C GLY A 135 -2.47 6.68 23.52
N GLY A 136 -2.71 7.98 23.72
CA GLY A 136 -2.72 8.98 22.65
C GLY A 136 -1.35 9.06 21.96
N GLN A 137 -1.08 8.13 21.04
CA GLN A 137 0.07 8.18 20.14
C GLN A 137 -0.04 9.50 19.37
N ARG A 138 0.87 10.42 19.66
CA ARG A 138 1.03 11.65 18.87
C ARG A 138 1.41 11.23 17.46
N SER A 139 0.80 11.84 16.44
CA SER A 139 1.15 11.59 15.05
C SER A 139 2.64 11.89 14.83
N PHE A 140 3.30 11.13 13.95
CA PHE A 140 4.69 11.44 13.57
C PHE A 140 4.81 12.83 12.95
N VAL A 141 3.74 13.35 12.34
CA VAL A 141 3.67 14.74 11.87
C VAL A 141 3.87 15.69 13.04
N ASP A 142 3.11 15.53 14.13
CA ASP A 142 3.22 16.40 15.31
C ASP A 142 4.59 16.25 15.97
N LEU A 143 5.08 15.01 16.09
CA LEU A 143 6.41 14.71 16.64
C LEU A 143 7.54 15.37 15.84
N GLY A 144 7.46 15.42 14.51
CA GLY A 144 8.47 16.08 13.68
C GLY A 144 8.56 17.59 13.92
N HIS A 145 7.44 18.23 14.27
CA HIS A 145 7.41 19.66 14.60
C HIS A 145 7.93 19.95 16.01
N VAL A 146 7.55 19.13 17.00
CA VAL A 146 7.90 19.38 18.42
C VAL A 146 9.24 18.79 18.83
N ALA A 147 9.72 17.75 18.14
CA ALA A 147 10.92 17.01 18.45
C ALA A 147 11.68 16.61 17.16
N PRO A 148 12.23 17.57 16.39
CA PRO A 148 12.93 17.29 15.14
C PRO A 148 14.22 16.47 15.33
N GLN A 149 14.75 16.40 16.56
CA GLN A 149 15.91 15.59 16.93
C GLN A 149 15.53 14.19 17.44
N LEU A 150 14.26 13.77 17.31
CA LEU A 150 13.81 12.46 17.76
C LEU A 150 14.69 11.37 17.15
N GLU A 151 15.13 10.45 18.01
CA GLU A 151 16.00 9.34 17.62
C GLU A 151 15.19 8.06 17.42
N VAL A 152 15.76 7.17 16.62
CA VAL A 152 15.31 5.79 16.43
C VAL A 152 16.47 4.86 16.77
N THR A 153 16.20 3.89 17.63
CA THR A 153 17.14 2.81 17.94
C THR A 153 16.81 1.63 17.04
N LEU A 154 17.64 1.38 16.04
CA LEU A 154 17.48 0.29 15.09
C LEU A 154 18.27 -0.94 15.54
N SER A 155 17.56 -2.02 15.84
CA SER A 155 18.13 -3.33 16.19
C SER A 155 18.14 -4.23 14.96
N LEU A 156 19.34 -4.53 14.46
CA LEU A 156 19.62 -5.34 13.28
C LEU A 156 20.16 -6.71 13.70
N ARG A 157 19.71 -7.78 13.06
CA ARG A 157 20.36 -9.09 13.15
C ARG A 157 21.33 -9.26 11.99
N VAL A 158 22.56 -9.61 12.30
CA VAL A 158 23.63 -9.82 11.33
C VAL A 158 24.05 -11.28 11.40
N SER A 159 24.09 -11.94 10.23
CA SER A 159 24.70 -13.26 10.06
C SER A 159 26.22 -13.14 10.12
N ASP A 160 26.92 -14.18 10.63
CA ASP A 160 28.39 -14.19 10.75
C ASP A 160 29.15 -13.95 9.42
N THR A 161 28.48 -14.03 8.26
CA THR A 161 29.04 -13.76 6.93
C THR A 161 29.17 -12.27 6.57
N ASP A 162 28.48 -11.36 7.28
CA ASP A 162 28.45 -9.92 6.98
C ASP A 162 29.27 -9.07 7.98
N ALA A 163 30.03 -9.71 8.87
CA ALA A 163 30.86 -9.01 9.84
C ALA A 163 32.19 -8.52 9.21
N ASP A 164 32.57 -7.27 9.51
CA ASP A 164 33.85 -6.65 9.14
C ASP A 164 35.05 -7.59 9.38
N PRO A 165 36.10 -7.60 8.52
CA PRO A 165 37.27 -8.47 8.66
C PRO A 165 38.19 -8.12 9.84
N HIS A 166 37.81 -7.18 10.72
CA HIS A 166 38.56 -6.84 11.93
C HIS A 166 37.67 -6.87 13.19
N PRO A 167 37.50 -8.04 13.83
CA PRO A 167 36.84 -8.13 15.12
C PRO A 167 37.80 -7.77 16.28
N LEU A 168 37.35 -6.90 17.19
CA LEU A 168 37.89 -6.82 18.55
C LEU A 168 37.52 -8.10 19.35
N PRO A 169 38.24 -8.46 20.43
CA PRO A 169 38.18 -9.79 21.01
C PRO A 169 36.79 -10.11 21.60
N LYS A 170 36.26 -11.28 21.24
CA LYS A 170 34.97 -11.81 21.71
C LYS A 170 35.14 -12.46 23.09
N GLU A 171 34.33 -12.06 24.07
CA GLU A 171 34.03 -12.87 25.26
C GLU A 171 32.75 -13.70 25.04
N ASP A 172 32.72 -14.87 25.67
CA ASP A 172 31.88 -16.03 25.41
C ASP A 172 30.36 -15.77 25.46
N PHE A 173 29.67 -15.95 24.32
CA PHE A 173 28.22 -16.16 24.25
C PHE A 173 27.89 -17.37 23.36
N PRO A 174 26.95 -18.25 23.76
CA PRO A 174 26.63 -19.45 22.99
C PRO A 174 25.81 -19.09 21.74
N SER A 175 26.23 -19.67 20.60
CA SER A 175 25.57 -19.74 19.28
C SER A 175 25.08 -18.42 18.64
N GLY A 176 26.00 -17.72 17.98
CA GLY A 176 25.93 -17.49 16.52
C GLY A 176 24.97 -16.44 15.94
N GLN A 177 24.45 -15.49 16.73
CA GLN A 177 23.67 -14.37 16.16
C GLN A 177 24.01 -13.06 16.84
N CYS A 178 24.70 -12.16 16.13
CA CYS A 178 25.04 -10.84 16.64
C CYS A 178 23.90 -9.85 16.36
N CYS A 179 23.48 -9.12 17.39
CA CYS A 179 22.53 -8.01 17.25
C CYS A 179 23.33 -6.71 17.25
N VAL A 180 23.25 -5.94 16.17
CA VAL A 180 23.86 -4.62 16.08
C VAL A 180 22.78 -3.57 16.33
N GLN A 181 23.03 -2.66 17.26
CA GLN A 181 22.17 -1.51 17.50
C GLN A 181 22.78 -0.25 16.90
N LYS A 182 21.96 0.52 16.18
CA LYS A 182 22.31 1.83 15.63
C LYS A 182 21.32 2.87 16.15
N VAL A 183 21.82 3.99 16.64
CA VAL A 183 20.98 5.14 17.01
C VAL A 183 21.09 6.18 15.90
N LEU A 184 19.94 6.54 15.32
CA LEU A 184 19.84 7.42 14.16
C LEU A 184 18.78 8.49 14.42
N ARG A 185 18.82 9.60 13.69
CA ARG A 185 17.67 10.52 13.67
C ARG A 185 16.49 9.86 12.96
N ALA A 186 15.31 9.99 13.54
CA ALA A 186 14.06 9.49 12.96
C ALA A 186 13.59 10.36 11.78
N PHE A 187 13.78 11.68 11.87
CA PHE A 187 13.36 12.64 10.85
C PHE A 187 14.52 13.10 9.97
N ASN A 188 14.23 13.34 8.68
CA ASN A 188 15.15 13.87 7.68
C ASN A 188 16.46 13.06 7.55
N ASN A 189 16.42 11.78 7.91
CA ASN A 189 17.53 10.85 7.82
C ASN A 189 17.03 9.50 7.31
N VAL A 190 17.85 8.80 6.53
CA VAL A 190 17.50 7.47 6.03
C VAL A 190 17.79 6.45 7.12
N VAL A 191 16.79 5.62 7.42
CA VAL A 191 16.90 4.52 8.37
C VAL A 191 16.71 3.24 7.58
N ALA A 192 17.78 2.46 7.45
CA ALA A 192 17.84 1.31 6.55
C ALA A 192 18.10 0.01 7.32
N ASN A 193 17.27 -0.99 7.04
CA ASN A 193 17.52 -2.39 7.31
C ASN A 193 18.09 -3.04 6.05
N ASP A 194 19.41 -3.02 5.92
CA ASP A 194 20.12 -3.61 4.78
C ASP A 194 20.37 -5.12 4.95
N THR A 195 19.85 -5.73 6.02
CA THR A 195 20.07 -7.16 6.29
C THR A 195 18.98 -8.02 5.65
N GLN A 196 19.25 -9.33 5.59
CA GLN A 196 18.32 -10.35 5.09
C GLN A 196 17.27 -10.80 6.12
N ASP A 197 17.26 -10.20 7.32
CA ASP A 197 16.32 -10.53 8.40
C ASP A 197 15.47 -9.30 8.77
N ASP A 198 14.37 -9.53 9.50
CA ASP A 198 13.53 -8.45 9.99
C ASP A 198 14.31 -7.61 11.01
N ALA A 199 14.14 -6.30 11.00
CA ALA A 199 14.69 -5.40 12.00
C ALA A 199 13.59 -4.84 12.92
N VAL A 200 13.99 -4.34 14.08
CA VAL A 200 13.09 -3.62 15.00
C VAL A 200 13.63 -2.22 15.19
N ALA A 201 12.85 -1.22 14.80
CA ALA A 201 13.13 0.18 15.03
C ALA A 201 12.32 0.66 16.24
N GLU A 202 12.96 1.20 17.27
CA GLU A 202 12.30 1.69 18.48
C GLU A 202 12.28 3.21 18.51
N ILE A 203 11.08 3.81 18.66
CA ILE A 203 10.88 5.25 18.80
C ILE A 203 9.96 5.49 20.01
N LEU A 204 10.40 6.29 20.98
CA LEU A 204 9.66 6.56 22.22
C LEU A 204 9.17 5.26 22.90
N SER A 205 10.03 4.23 22.95
CA SER A 205 9.73 2.89 23.48
C SER A 205 8.62 2.11 22.75
N ASN A 206 8.18 2.58 21.58
CA ASN A 206 7.29 1.82 20.70
C ASN A 206 8.14 1.07 19.66
N PRO A 207 8.01 -0.26 19.56
CA PRO A 207 8.72 -1.03 18.55
C PRO A 207 7.95 -1.04 17.22
N TYR A 208 8.67 -0.79 16.14
CA TYR A 208 8.21 -0.83 14.77
C TYR A 208 8.98 -1.92 13.99
N ILE A 209 8.26 -2.79 13.31
CA ILE A 209 8.83 -3.93 12.58
C ILE A 209 9.20 -3.50 11.17
N MET A 210 10.45 -3.70 10.79
CA MET A 210 10.94 -3.41 9.44
C MET A 210 11.26 -4.72 8.72
N PRO A 211 10.77 -4.92 7.49
CA PRO A 211 11.13 -6.10 6.71
C PRO A 211 12.60 -6.01 6.24
N ARG A 212 13.13 -7.13 5.75
CA ARG A 212 14.48 -7.21 5.15
C ARG A 212 14.67 -6.22 4.00
N GLU A 213 15.91 -5.79 3.79
CA GLU A 213 16.34 -4.96 2.65
C GLU A 213 15.44 -3.73 2.42
N SER A 214 14.99 -3.08 3.50
CA SER A 214 14.03 -1.99 3.41
C SER A 214 14.54 -0.75 4.12
N CYS A 215 14.09 0.42 3.68
CA CYS A 215 14.41 1.64 4.40
C CYS A 215 13.23 2.61 4.41
N PHE A 216 13.24 3.51 5.37
CA PHE A 216 12.33 4.65 5.37
C PHE A 216 13.08 5.97 5.45
N TYR A 217 12.47 7.00 4.87
CA TYR A 217 12.87 8.40 5.00
C TYR A 217 11.66 9.20 5.47
N MET A 218 11.60 9.50 6.76
CA MET A 218 10.48 10.22 7.35
C MET A 218 10.74 11.72 7.28
N SER A 219 10.00 12.43 6.44
CA SER A 219 10.19 13.86 6.18
C SER A 219 8.99 14.47 5.46
N ASP A 220 8.89 15.80 5.49
CA ASP A 220 7.88 16.53 4.74
C ASP A 220 8.22 16.67 3.24
N LEU A 221 7.24 17.14 2.46
CA LEU A 221 7.37 17.35 1.03
C LEU A 221 8.51 18.32 0.64
N GLY A 222 8.86 19.28 1.50
CA GLY A 222 9.95 20.22 1.27
C GLY A 222 11.33 19.54 1.24
N GLN A 223 11.46 18.37 1.88
CA GLN A 223 12.71 17.61 1.96
C GLN A 223 12.82 16.47 0.94
N ILE A 224 11.82 16.27 0.07
CA ILE A 224 11.83 15.16 -0.90
C ILE A 224 13.07 15.15 -1.81
N ARG A 225 13.67 16.32 -2.07
CA ARG A 225 14.86 16.43 -2.92
C ARG A 225 16.07 15.70 -2.33
N ASN A 226 16.08 15.42 -1.03
CA ASN A 226 17.13 14.63 -0.38
C ASN A 226 17.11 13.15 -0.79
N LEU A 227 16.02 12.69 -1.43
CA LEU A 227 15.92 11.34 -2.01
C LEU A 227 16.46 11.27 -3.45
N ILE A 228 16.81 12.40 -4.07
CA ILE A 228 17.38 12.38 -5.41
C ILE A 228 18.75 11.69 -5.32
N PRO A 229 18.95 10.57 -6.03
CA PRO A 229 20.22 9.87 -5.97
C PRO A 229 21.33 10.72 -6.59
N ALA A 230 22.54 10.61 -6.04
CA ALA A 230 23.72 11.33 -6.57
C ALA A 230 24.00 10.98 -8.05
N HIS A 231 23.76 9.72 -8.41
CA HIS A 231 23.90 9.21 -9.76
C HIS A 231 22.58 8.61 -10.26
N ALA A 232 22.23 8.86 -11.51
CA ALA A 232 20.91 8.48 -12.05
C ALA A 232 20.74 6.96 -12.27
N ASP A 233 21.84 6.22 -12.32
CA ASP A 233 21.89 4.75 -12.29
C ASP A 233 21.53 4.17 -10.90
N ALA A 234 21.53 4.99 -9.86
CA ALA A 234 20.96 4.63 -8.56
C ALA A 234 19.48 5.05 -8.41
N GLY A 235 18.85 5.56 -9.48
CA GLY A 235 17.44 5.91 -9.50
C GLY A 235 16.49 4.71 -9.38
N PHE A 236 15.20 5.01 -9.30
CA PHE A 236 14.14 4.03 -9.11
C PHE A 236 13.53 3.61 -10.45
N ASN A 237 13.27 2.32 -10.59
CA ASN A 237 12.58 1.73 -11.74
C ASN A 237 11.07 1.62 -11.52
N LEU A 238 10.63 1.52 -10.26
CA LEU A 238 9.22 1.53 -9.88
C LEU A 238 8.98 2.62 -8.83
N ILE A 239 8.10 3.57 -9.16
CA ILE A 239 7.73 4.68 -8.30
C ILE A 239 6.24 4.59 -8.01
N MET A 240 5.88 4.14 -6.81
CA MET A 240 4.49 4.12 -6.33
C MET A 240 4.18 5.45 -5.64
N VAL A 241 2.99 6.00 -5.87
CA VAL A 241 2.57 7.29 -5.30
C VAL A 241 1.13 7.16 -4.79
N ASP A 242 0.92 7.32 -3.48
CA ASP A 242 -0.42 7.36 -2.86
C ASP A 242 -0.64 8.70 -2.14
N PRO A 243 -0.81 9.81 -2.88
CA PRO A 243 -0.80 11.12 -2.28
C PRO A 243 -2.06 11.36 -1.43
N PRO A 244 -1.98 12.20 -0.39
CA PRO A 244 -3.13 12.57 0.45
C PRO A 244 -4.03 13.58 -0.27
N TRP A 245 -4.73 13.12 -1.32
CA TRP A 245 -5.62 13.94 -2.14
C TRP A 245 -6.61 14.73 -1.28
N GLU A 246 -6.87 15.98 -1.66
CA GLU A 246 -7.88 16.81 -1.00
C GLU A 246 -9.24 16.11 -1.01
N ASN A 247 -9.75 15.77 0.17
CA ASN A 247 -11.01 15.07 0.32
C ASN A 247 -11.85 15.67 1.45
N ALA A 248 -13.06 16.14 1.10
CA ALA A 248 -14.05 16.63 2.06
C ALA A 248 -14.28 15.68 3.25
N SER A 249 -14.26 14.36 3.05
CA SER A 249 -14.42 13.39 4.14
C SER A 249 -13.17 13.21 4.98
N ALA A 250 -11.97 13.43 4.43
CA ALA A 250 -10.72 13.44 5.17
C ALA A 250 -10.64 14.69 6.06
N HIS A 251 -11.01 15.86 5.52
CA HIS A 251 -11.13 17.11 6.28
C HIS A 251 -12.14 16.99 7.43
N GLN A 252 -13.34 16.43 7.17
CA GLN A 252 -14.38 16.29 8.19
C GLN A 252 -13.98 15.35 9.34
N LYS A 253 -13.13 14.35 9.08
CA LYS A 253 -12.70 13.37 10.09
C LYS A 253 -11.33 13.69 10.70
N SER A 254 -10.64 14.75 10.24
CA SER A 254 -9.31 15.19 10.68
C SER A 254 -8.28 14.06 10.85
N ARG A 255 -8.30 13.07 9.95
CA ARG A 255 -7.49 11.84 10.13
C ARG A 255 -6.06 11.95 9.63
N TYR A 256 -5.80 12.91 8.75
CA TYR A 256 -4.48 13.29 8.27
C TYR A 256 -4.56 14.69 7.67
N GLN A 257 -3.44 15.43 7.69
CA GLN A 257 -3.34 16.71 7.00
C GLN A 257 -3.34 16.45 5.48
N THR A 258 -4.13 17.23 4.73
CA THR A 258 -4.13 17.19 3.27
C THR A 258 -3.34 18.36 2.73
N LEU A 259 -2.63 18.16 1.62
CA LEU A 259 -1.93 19.23 0.91
C LEU A 259 -2.76 19.64 -0.30
N PRO A 260 -2.78 20.93 -0.68
CA PRO A 260 -3.39 21.34 -1.94
C PRO A 260 -2.76 20.55 -3.10
N ASN A 261 -3.58 20.00 -4.00
CA ASN A 261 -3.07 19.02 -4.98
C ASN A 261 -1.93 19.57 -5.87
N ARG A 262 -1.85 20.90 -6.05
CA ARG A 262 -0.79 21.57 -6.80
C ARG A 262 0.60 21.38 -6.19
N TYR A 263 0.72 21.14 -4.88
CA TYR A 263 2.00 20.83 -4.25
C TYR A 263 2.61 19.54 -4.82
N PHE A 264 1.80 18.58 -5.28
CA PHE A 264 2.31 17.35 -5.87
C PHE A 264 3.05 17.58 -7.20
N LEU A 265 2.88 18.74 -7.85
CA LEU A 265 3.69 19.14 -9.01
C LEU A 265 5.17 19.29 -8.66
N SER A 266 5.53 19.53 -7.39
CA SER A 266 6.93 19.68 -6.97
C SER A 266 7.66 18.36 -6.75
N LEU A 267 6.99 17.21 -6.85
CA LEU A 267 7.64 15.91 -6.73
C LEU A 267 8.66 15.75 -7.87
N PRO A 268 9.94 15.45 -7.56
CA PRO A 268 11.00 15.39 -8.56
C PRO A 268 11.03 14.03 -9.28
N ILE A 269 9.89 13.54 -9.78
CA ILE A 269 9.72 12.20 -10.37
C ILE A 269 10.76 11.91 -11.46
N LYS A 270 10.99 12.87 -12.36
CA LYS A 270 12.00 12.76 -13.42
C LYS A 270 13.44 12.60 -12.89
N GLN A 271 13.75 13.20 -11.74
CA GLN A 271 15.08 13.12 -11.12
C GLN A 271 15.24 11.84 -10.28
N LEU A 272 14.14 11.31 -9.74
CA LEU A 272 14.09 10.01 -9.05
C LEU A 272 14.17 8.82 -10.03
N THR A 273 13.82 9.04 -11.30
CA THR A 273 13.77 8.00 -12.34
C THR A 273 15.17 7.45 -12.67
N HIS A 274 15.29 6.12 -12.70
CA HIS A 274 16.51 5.42 -13.10
C HIS A 274 16.92 5.74 -14.56
N THR A 275 18.20 5.61 -14.90
CA THR A 275 18.71 5.85 -16.27
C THR A 275 18.04 5.03 -17.36
N LYS A 276 17.48 3.86 -17.02
CA LYS A 276 16.73 2.96 -17.92
C LYS A 276 15.22 3.24 -17.97
N GLY A 277 14.75 4.27 -17.25
CA GLY A 277 13.34 4.62 -17.12
C GLY A 277 12.69 4.02 -15.88
N ALA A 278 11.43 4.41 -15.66
CA ALA A 278 10.62 3.93 -14.54
C ALA A 278 9.16 3.75 -14.92
N LEU A 279 8.51 2.77 -14.30
CA LEU A 279 7.06 2.70 -14.20
C LEU A 279 6.62 3.54 -13.00
N VAL A 280 5.73 4.49 -13.24
CA VAL A 280 5.11 5.34 -12.22
C VAL A 280 3.67 4.87 -12.01
N ALA A 281 3.32 4.55 -10.77
CA ALA A 281 2.02 4.03 -10.38
C ALA A 281 1.36 4.98 -9.38
N LEU A 282 0.27 5.64 -9.79
CA LEU A 282 -0.40 6.68 -9.03
C LEU A 282 -1.81 6.23 -8.60
N TRP A 283 -2.02 6.09 -7.28
CA TRP A 283 -3.35 5.86 -6.74
C TRP A 283 -4.21 7.12 -6.84
N VAL A 284 -5.44 6.97 -7.33
CA VAL A 284 -6.40 8.06 -7.45
C VAL A 284 -7.83 7.62 -7.14
N THR A 285 -8.57 8.49 -6.45
CA THR A 285 -10.00 8.30 -6.23
C THR A 285 -10.80 8.54 -7.53
N ASN A 286 -12.07 8.13 -7.58
CA ASN A 286 -12.95 8.34 -8.76
C ASN A 286 -13.42 9.79 -8.97
N ARG A 287 -12.66 10.78 -8.49
CA ARG A 287 -12.99 12.20 -8.64
C ARG A 287 -12.47 12.74 -9.96
N GLU A 288 -13.37 13.19 -10.82
CA GLU A 288 -12.98 13.68 -12.15
C GLU A 288 -12.04 14.88 -12.11
N LYS A 289 -12.21 15.79 -11.14
CA LYS A 289 -11.28 16.91 -10.96
C LYS A 289 -9.82 16.44 -10.82
N LEU A 290 -9.60 15.30 -10.14
CA LEU A 290 -8.26 14.73 -9.99
C LEU A 290 -7.79 14.10 -11.30
N ARG A 291 -8.66 13.37 -12.02
CA ARG A 291 -8.34 12.83 -13.35
C ARG A 291 -7.88 13.92 -14.32
N CYS A 292 -8.67 14.99 -14.46
CA CYS A 292 -8.29 16.13 -15.32
C CYS A 292 -6.96 16.75 -14.89
N PHE A 293 -6.76 16.98 -13.59
CA PHE A 293 -5.50 17.52 -13.07
C PHE A 293 -4.29 16.62 -13.38
N ILE A 294 -4.47 15.30 -13.25
CA ILE A 294 -3.41 14.33 -13.54
C ILE A 294 -3.03 14.38 -15.02
N GLU A 295 -4.02 14.31 -15.90
CA GLU A 295 -3.84 14.26 -17.36
C GLU A 295 -3.30 15.59 -17.92
N SER A 296 -3.79 16.73 -17.44
CA SER A 296 -3.45 18.05 -18.00
C SER A 296 -2.25 18.73 -17.35
N GLU A 297 -1.95 18.45 -16.08
CA GLU A 297 -0.91 19.16 -15.33
C GLU A 297 0.12 18.21 -14.72
N LEU A 298 -0.30 17.20 -13.95
CA LEU A 298 0.61 16.40 -13.11
C LEU A 298 1.56 15.53 -13.93
N PHE A 299 1.04 14.65 -14.80
CA PHE A 299 1.84 13.77 -15.63
C PHE A 299 2.74 14.55 -16.60
N PRO A 300 2.24 15.58 -17.30
CA PRO A 300 3.09 16.46 -18.11
C PRO A 300 4.23 17.10 -17.31
N THR A 301 3.95 17.61 -16.11
CA THR A 301 4.97 18.23 -15.24
C THR A 301 6.02 17.22 -14.77
N TRP A 302 5.60 16.00 -14.45
CA TRP A 302 6.49 14.91 -14.06
C TRP A 302 7.27 14.32 -15.24
N GLY A 303 6.88 14.64 -16.48
CA GLY A 303 7.42 14.01 -17.69
C GLY A 303 6.99 12.56 -17.86
N VAL A 304 5.84 12.18 -17.29
CA VAL A 304 5.30 10.82 -17.32
C VAL A 304 4.30 10.69 -18.46
N SER A 305 4.48 9.67 -19.31
CA SER A 305 3.53 9.32 -20.36
C SER A 305 2.54 8.30 -19.86
N TYR A 306 1.24 8.57 -19.97
CA TYR A 306 0.18 7.62 -19.60
C TYR A 306 0.33 6.29 -20.36
N ALA A 307 0.14 5.17 -19.66
CA ALA A 307 0.22 3.84 -20.23
C ALA A 307 -1.09 3.05 -20.05
N ALA A 308 -1.64 3.02 -18.85
CA ALA A 308 -2.80 2.19 -18.51
C ALA A 308 -3.50 2.67 -17.24
N THR A 309 -4.72 2.17 -17.02
CA THR A 309 -5.47 2.29 -15.78
C THR A 309 -5.81 0.89 -15.27
N PHE A 310 -5.46 0.62 -14.02
CA PHE A 310 -5.97 -0.54 -13.29
C PHE A 310 -7.07 -0.10 -12.33
N TYR A 311 -7.94 -1.04 -11.95
CA TYR A 311 -9.03 -0.81 -11.02
C TYR A 311 -8.86 -1.69 -9.79
N TRP A 312 -8.83 -1.10 -8.60
CA TRP A 312 -8.90 -1.84 -7.35
C TRP A 312 -10.35 -1.96 -6.90
N LEU A 313 -10.97 -3.12 -7.11
CA LEU A 313 -12.33 -3.45 -6.69
C LEU A 313 -12.32 -4.03 -5.26
N LYS A 314 -13.11 -3.42 -4.38
CA LYS A 314 -13.16 -3.73 -2.95
C LYS A 314 -14.31 -4.68 -2.65
N VAL A 315 -13.95 -5.84 -2.11
CA VAL A 315 -14.89 -6.89 -1.75
C VAL A 315 -14.84 -7.17 -0.25
N LYS A 316 -15.84 -7.90 0.26
CA LYS A 316 -15.91 -8.42 1.62
C LYS A 316 -15.37 -9.85 1.66
N GLU A 317 -15.21 -10.39 2.86
CA GLU A 317 -14.80 -11.78 3.11
C GLU A 317 -15.67 -12.84 2.39
N ASN A 318 -16.94 -12.53 2.13
CA ASN A 318 -17.87 -13.42 1.44
C ASN A 318 -17.89 -13.19 -0.08
N GLY A 319 -16.94 -12.41 -0.62
CA GLY A 319 -16.86 -12.06 -2.03
C GLY A 319 -17.83 -10.97 -2.50
N SER A 320 -18.81 -10.54 -1.69
CA SER A 320 -19.73 -9.45 -2.08
C SER A 320 -19.03 -8.09 -2.08
N LEU A 321 -19.50 -7.13 -2.89
CA LEU A 321 -18.96 -5.77 -2.90
C LEU A 321 -19.18 -5.06 -1.56
N ILE A 322 -18.27 -4.15 -1.20
CA ILE A 322 -18.41 -3.37 0.05
C ILE A 322 -19.62 -2.43 0.04
N CYS A 323 -20.08 -2.03 -1.14
CA CYS A 323 -21.28 -1.24 -1.41
C CYS A 323 -21.73 -1.44 -2.86
N ASP A 324 -22.89 -0.88 -3.22
CA ASP A 324 -23.40 -0.92 -4.59
C ASP A 324 -22.42 -0.24 -5.56
N LEU A 325 -22.17 -0.91 -6.69
CA LEU A 325 -21.22 -0.51 -7.72
C LEU A 325 -21.58 0.84 -8.35
N ASP A 326 -22.89 1.11 -8.47
CA ASP A 326 -23.44 2.27 -9.17
C ASP A 326 -23.64 3.50 -8.24
N LEU A 327 -23.16 3.43 -6.99
CA LEU A 327 -23.18 4.56 -6.06
C LEU A 327 -22.23 5.67 -6.51
N PHE A 328 -22.78 6.68 -7.17
CA PHE A 328 -22.04 7.76 -7.85
C PHE A 328 -20.89 8.39 -7.02
N HIS A 329 -21.12 8.71 -5.74
CA HIS A 329 -20.10 9.34 -4.88
C HIS A 329 -19.30 8.35 -4.03
N HIS A 330 -19.68 7.06 -4.00
CA HIS A 330 -19.13 6.05 -3.10
C HIS A 330 -19.01 4.69 -3.80
N ARG A 331 -18.31 4.68 -4.95
CA ARG A 331 -18.08 3.45 -5.69
C ARG A 331 -17.13 2.52 -4.91
N PRO A 332 -17.33 1.19 -4.97
CA PRO A 332 -16.50 0.21 -4.26
C PRO A 332 -15.16 -0.03 -4.97
N TYR A 333 -14.64 0.91 -5.76
CA TYR A 333 -13.34 0.77 -6.41
C TYR A 333 -12.57 2.08 -6.45
N GLU A 334 -11.24 1.97 -6.59
CA GLU A 334 -10.34 3.09 -6.86
C GLU A 334 -9.50 2.79 -8.11
N CYS A 335 -8.87 3.81 -8.68
CA CYS A 335 -8.05 3.65 -9.88
C CYS A 335 -6.56 3.73 -9.51
N LEU A 336 -5.75 2.95 -10.22
CA LEU A 336 -4.31 3.08 -10.25
C LEU A 336 -3.93 3.49 -11.68
N ILE A 337 -3.48 4.73 -11.84
CA ILE A 337 -3.03 5.26 -13.13
C ILE A 337 -1.55 4.91 -13.28
N LEU A 338 -1.22 4.26 -14.38
CA LEU A 338 0.12 3.81 -14.71
C LEU A 338 0.67 4.65 -15.86
N GLY A 339 1.93 5.03 -15.75
CA GLY A 339 2.65 5.73 -16.81
C GLY A 339 4.14 5.48 -16.76
N TYR A 340 4.83 5.79 -17.85
CA TYR A 340 6.28 5.64 -17.94
C TYR A 340 6.98 6.98 -17.85
N SER A 341 7.97 7.05 -16.97
CA SER A 341 8.95 8.13 -16.93
C SER A 341 10.16 7.69 -17.76
N PRO A 342 10.54 8.42 -18.81
CA PRO A 342 11.65 8.03 -19.67
C PRO A 342 12.99 8.14 -18.92
N GLY A 343 13.88 7.19 -19.21
CA GLY A 343 15.26 7.24 -18.74
C GLY A 343 16.08 8.32 -19.46
N LYS A 344 17.33 8.48 -19.03
CA LYS A 344 18.28 9.43 -19.66
C LYS A 344 19.05 8.83 -20.84
N VAL A 345 19.01 7.51 -21.01
CA VAL A 345 19.75 6.82 -22.06
C VAL A 345 18.86 6.65 -23.29
N ASN A 346 19.17 7.40 -24.36
CA ASN A 346 18.56 7.24 -25.69
C ASN A 346 19.19 6.05 -26.43
N ASN A 347 19.05 4.82 -25.92
CA ASN A 347 19.46 3.64 -26.69
C ASN A 347 18.21 2.92 -27.18
N THR A 348 17.95 3.07 -28.48
CA THR A 348 17.00 2.29 -29.28
C THR A 348 17.30 0.80 -29.28
N ASP A 349 18.49 0.40 -28.82
CA ASP A 349 19.03 -0.95 -29.03
C ASP A 349 18.92 -1.88 -27.80
N ASN A 350 18.25 -1.45 -26.71
CA ASN A 350 18.01 -2.26 -25.51
C ASN A 350 16.56 -2.14 -24.99
N LEU A 351 15.59 -2.00 -25.90
CA LEU A 351 14.16 -1.88 -25.58
C LEU A 351 13.46 -3.21 -25.22
N SER A 352 14.20 -4.31 -25.04
CA SER A 352 13.66 -5.67 -25.17
C SER A 352 13.59 -6.50 -23.88
N GLU A 353 13.35 -5.93 -22.69
CA GLU A 353 13.29 -6.75 -21.46
C GLU A 353 12.09 -6.52 -20.52
N PHE A 354 11.09 -5.71 -20.88
CA PHE A 354 9.87 -5.59 -20.06
C PHE A 354 8.60 -5.63 -20.90
N LYS A 355 7.51 -6.15 -20.31
CA LYS A 355 6.22 -6.27 -20.99
C LYS A 355 5.46 -4.95 -20.87
N PRO A 356 5.00 -4.32 -21.96
CA PRO A 356 4.13 -3.15 -21.84
C PRO A 356 2.89 -3.46 -20.99
N VAL A 357 2.49 -2.51 -20.13
CA VAL A 357 1.27 -2.65 -19.35
C VAL A 357 0.07 -2.71 -20.29
N LYS A 358 -0.80 -3.69 -20.09
CA LYS A 358 -2.11 -3.74 -20.76
C LYS A 358 -3.13 -3.01 -19.93
N ASN A 359 -4.02 -2.26 -20.57
CA ASN A 359 -5.08 -1.54 -19.87
C ASN A 359 -6.08 -2.51 -19.18
N ASP A 360 -6.95 -1.96 -18.34
CA ASP A 360 -8.19 -2.63 -17.94
C ASP A 360 -8.01 -3.86 -17.03
N ARG A 361 -6.94 -3.90 -16.23
CA ARG A 361 -6.77 -4.91 -15.19
C ARG A 361 -7.61 -4.58 -13.96
N VAL A 362 -8.31 -5.58 -13.41
CA VAL A 362 -9.05 -5.48 -12.16
C VAL A 362 -8.33 -6.24 -11.04
N ILE A 363 -8.03 -5.54 -9.95
CA ILE A 363 -7.42 -6.10 -8.74
C ILE A 363 -8.52 -6.15 -7.68
N MET A 364 -8.88 -7.34 -7.23
CA MET A 364 -9.85 -7.53 -6.15
C MET A 364 -9.13 -7.78 -4.84
N SER A 365 -9.54 -7.10 -3.77
CA SER A 365 -9.08 -7.43 -2.42
C SER A 365 -10.07 -7.00 -1.35
N ILE A 366 -9.94 -7.59 -0.17
CA ILE A 366 -10.58 -7.08 1.04
C ILE A 366 -9.80 -5.84 1.46
N PRO A 367 -10.44 -4.66 1.63
CA PRO A 367 -9.71 -3.47 2.03
C PRO A 367 -9.19 -3.62 3.47
N GLY A 368 -7.96 -3.18 3.71
CA GLY A 368 -7.40 -3.11 5.05
C GLY A 368 -7.98 -1.96 5.87
N ASP A 369 -7.21 -1.50 6.85
CA ASP A 369 -7.53 -0.27 7.59
C ASP A 369 -7.55 0.98 6.67
N TYR A 370 -7.96 2.12 7.22
CA TYR A 370 -8.23 3.33 6.45
C TYR A 370 -7.09 3.73 5.52
N SER A 371 -7.43 3.83 4.22
CA SER A 371 -6.52 4.17 3.12
C SER A 371 -5.32 3.21 2.96
N ARG A 372 -5.35 1.98 3.51
CA ARG A 372 -4.32 0.96 3.25
C ARG A 372 -4.64 0.25 1.94
N LYS A 373 -3.80 0.48 0.92
CA LYS A 373 -3.92 -0.13 -0.42
C LYS A 373 -3.39 -1.56 -0.40
N PRO A 374 -3.85 -2.46 -1.29
CA PRO A 374 -3.25 -3.79 -1.40
C PRO A 374 -1.80 -3.68 -1.89
N PRO A 375 -0.89 -4.54 -1.42
CA PRO A 375 0.46 -4.66 -1.94
C PRO A 375 0.41 -5.31 -3.33
N ILE A 376 0.64 -4.51 -4.37
CA ILE A 376 0.49 -4.91 -5.78
C ILE A 376 1.81 -4.91 -6.57
N ALA A 377 2.95 -4.80 -5.87
CA ALA A 377 4.28 -4.73 -6.49
C ALA A 377 4.53 -5.88 -7.49
N ASP A 378 4.23 -7.11 -7.08
CA ASP A 378 4.39 -8.32 -7.90
C ASP A 378 3.57 -8.27 -9.19
N LEU A 379 2.42 -7.59 -9.19
CA LEU A 379 1.58 -7.44 -10.38
C LEU A 379 2.16 -6.45 -11.40
N LEU A 380 3.12 -5.64 -10.97
CA LEU A 380 3.73 -4.57 -11.76
C LEU A 380 5.16 -4.92 -12.21
N VAL A 381 5.85 -5.84 -11.53
CA VAL A 381 7.29 -6.12 -11.74
C VAL A 381 7.63 -6.44 -13.20
N ASP A 382 6.80 -7.23 -13.89
CA ASP A 382 6.98 -7.60 -15.30
C ASP A 382 6.91 -6.40 -16.27
N HIS A 383 6.30 -5.31 -15.81
CA HIS A 383 6.09 -4.08 -16.57
C HIS A 383 7.10 -2.99 -16.23
N VAL A 384 8.01 -3.24 -15.30
CA VAL A 384 9.02 -2.28 -14.88
C VAL A 384 10.22 -2.31 -15.84
N PRO A 385 10.67 -1.18 -16.39
CA PRO A 385 11.85 -1.12 -17.25
C PRO A 385 13.16 -1.26 -16.45
N GLY A 386 14.18 -1.85 -17.08
CA GLY A 386 15.52 -2.03 -16.52
C GLY A 386 15.75 -3.37 -15.84
N LEU A 387 16.86 -3.47 -15.10
CA LEU A 387 17.32 -4.72 -14.49
C LEU A 387 16.37 -5.20 -13.39
N LYS A 388 16.36 -6.52 -13.17
CA LYS A 388 15.66 -7.18 -12.07
C LYS A 388 16.66 -7.61 -11.00
N PRO A 389 16.33 -7.51 -9.70
CA PRO A 389 15.12 -6.87 -9.14
C PRO A 389 15.14 -5.33 -9.33
N PRO A 390 13.97 -4.69 -9.52
CA PRO A 390 13.90 -3.25 -9.71
C PRO A 390 14.16 -2.48 -8.40
N ARG A 391 14.80 -1.31 -8.49
CA ARG A 391 14.82 -0.36 -7.38
C ARG A 391 13.46 0.30 -7.24
N CYS A 392 12.88 0.22 -6.05
CA CYS A 392 11.50 0.64 -5.81
C CYS A 392 11.41 1.72 -4.73
N ILE A 393 10.50 2.67 -4.91
CA ILE A 393 10.15 3.68 -3.91
C ILE A 393 8.63 3.86 -3.84
N GLU A 394 8.11 4.00 -2.63
CA GLU A 394 6.74 4.44 -2.37
C GLU A 394 6.77 5.86 -1.78
N LEU A 395 6.09 6.78 -2.45
CA LEU A 395 5.92 8.16 -2.03
C LEU A 395 4.59 8.33 -1.30
N PHE A 396 4.62 9.05 -0.17
CA PHE A 396 3.53 9.17 0.81
C PHE A 396 3.21 7.83 1.50
N ALA A 397 4.22 6.97 1.64
CA ALA A 397 4.12 5.67 2.25
C ALA A 397 3.65 5.74 3.70
N ARG A 398 2.89 4.73 4.12
CA ARG A 398 2.51 4.46 5.51
C ARG A 398 2.86 3.04 5.97
N GLU A 399 3.41 2.26 5.06
CA GLU A 399 3.83 0.88 5.25
C GLU A 399 5.19 0.72 4.56
N ILE A 400 6.06 -0.12 5.11
CA ILE A 400 7.37 -0.41 4.51
C ILE A 400 7.29 -1.79 3.87
N LEU A 401 7.75 -1.90 2.62
CA LEU A 401 7.84 -3.14 1.87
C LEU A 401 9.30 -3.59 1.78
N ALA A 402 9.56 -4.90 1.76
CA ALA A 402 10.92 -5.43 1.58
C ALA A 402 11.48 -5.03 0.21
N GLY A 403 12.73 -4.58 0.16
CA GLY A 403 13.38 -4.11 -1.06
C GLY A 403 13.00 -2.69 -1.48
N TRP A 404 12.21 -1.97 -0.68
CA TRP A 404 11.67 -0.66 -1.03
C TRP A 404 12.18 0.47 -0.14
N VAL A 405 12.24 1.65 -0.74
CA VAL A 405 12.34 2.92 -0.01
C VAL A 405 10.92 3.41 0.29
N ALA A 406 10.58 3.57 1.56
CA ALA A 406 9.32 4.17 1.99
C ALA A 406 9.54 5.65 2.36
N TRP A 407 8.87 6.57 1.66
CA TRP A 407 8.96 8.00 1.94
C TRP A 407 7.61 8.60 2.31
N GLY A 408 7.59 9.41 3.36
CA GLY A 408 6.42 10.20 3.73
C GLY A 408 6.52 10.74 5.14
N ASN A 409 5.42 11.32 5.63
CA ASN A 409 5.36 11.82 7.00
C ASN A 409 5.19 10.72 8.04
N GLU A 410 4.62 9.57 7.67
CA GLU A 410 4.29 8.48 8.60
C GLU A 410 4.62 7.08 8.03
N PRO A 411 5.81 6.84 7.45
CA PRO A 411 6.14 5.55 6.80
C PRO A 411 6.10 4.35 7.74
N LEU A 412 6.14 4.58 9.06
CA LEU A 412 6.06 3.57 10.11
C LEU A 412 4.63 3.30 10.63
N TYR A 413 3.60 3.97 10.08
CA TYR A 413 2.23 3.91 10.63
C TYR A 413 1.70 2.47 10.77
N PHE A 414 1.85 1.64 9.72
CA PHE A 414 1.45 0.23 9.75
C PHE A 414 2.54 -0.73 10.25
N GLN A 415 3.69 -0.19 10.68
CA GLN A 415 4.82 -0.97 11.18
C GLN A 415 4.82 -1.12 12.70
N ASP A 416 3.92 -0.44 13.42
CA ASP A 416 3.75 -0.62 14.86
C ASP A 416 3.56 -2.11 15.17
N SER A 417 4.32 -2.63 16.13
CA SER A 417 4.30 -4.05 16.51
C SER A 417 2.92 -4.62 16.81
N LYS A 418 1.92 -3.78 17.15
CA LYS A 418 0.52 -4.20 17.33
C LYS A 418 -0.07 -4.85 16.08
N TYR A 419 0.45 -4.56 14.89
CA TYR A 419 0.01 -5.16 13.63
C TYR A 419 0.65 -6.53 13.35
N PHE A 420 1.59 -6.97 14.20
CA PHE A 420 2.41 -8.14 13.97
C PHE A 420 2.25 -9.19 15.08
N VAL A 421 2.44 -10.44 14.71
CA VAL A 421 2.66 -11.57 15.62
C VAL A 421 4.05 -12.13 15.37
N LYS A 422 4.73 -12.56 16.43
CA LYS A 422 6.01 -13.24 16.29
C LYS A 422 5.77 -14.66 15.79
N LYS A 423 6.47 -15.07 14.73
CA LYS A 423 6.45 -16.45 14.25
C LYS A 423 7.04 -17.34 15.34
N ALA A 424 6.39 -18.48 15.61
CA ALA A 424 6.97 -19.49 16.47
C ALA A 424 8.30 -19.94 15.85
N VAL A 425 9.35 -20.03 16.66
CA VAL A 425 10.60 -20.67 16.24
C VAL A 425 10.26 -22.14 16.04
N GLN A 426 10.25 -22.61 14.79
CA GLN A 426 10.12 -24.03 14.47
C GLN A 426 11.41 -24.77 14.78
#